data_AF-A0A838Q9A7-F1
#
_entry.id   AF-A0A838Q9A7-F1
#
_cell.length_a   1.000
_cell.length_b   1.000
_cell.length_c   1.000
_cell.angle_alpha   90.00
_cell.angle_beta   90.00
_cell.angle_gamma   90.00
#
_symmetry.space_group_name_H-M   'P 1'
#
loop_
_entity.id
_entity.type
_entity.pdbx_description
1 polymer ?
#
loop_
_entity_poly.entity_id
_entity_poly.type
_entity_poly.pdbx_seq_one_letter_code
_entity_poly.pdbx_strand_id
1 'polypeptide(L)'
;MAEGDRDTAGVIAPPPLIFAIPLIVGLVANWLSPLPILTGRVGLWMGIALAIAGLGLIVTGIIEFRHANTAVVPFRPTTAIVSSGPFRFTRNPLYLGFVLIYIGASLAANTLWPLFMLPLAILVLLHGVVKREERYL
;
A
#
# COMPACT_ATOMS: atom_id res chain seq x y z
N MET A 1 -20.37 -13.56 30.50
CA MET A 1 -18.95 -13.14 30.59
C MET A 1 -18.56 -12.61 29.22
N ALA A 2 -18.16 -11.33 29.20
CA ALA A 2 -17.62 -10.53 28.09
C ALA A 2 -17.68 -11.09 26.65
N GLU A 3 -18.73 -10.70 25.92
CA GLU A 3 -18.77 -10.74 24.46
C GLU A 3 -18.06 -9.48 23.94
N GLY A 4 -16.74 -9.51 24.00
CA GLY A 4 -15.84 -8.50 23.43
C GLY A 4 -15.36 -8.97 22.06
N ASP A 5 -16.30 -9.27 21.16
CA ASP A 5 -15.95 -9.64 19.79
C ASP A 5 -15.37 -8.39 19.12
N ARG A 6 -14.08 -8.45 18.81
CA ARG A 6 -13.36 -7.34 18.20
C ARG A 6 -13.84 -7.25 16.76
N ASP A 7 -14.86 -6.42 16.55
CA ASP A 7 -15.43 -6.06 15.25
C ASP A 7 -14.35 -5.43 14.36
N THR A 8 -13.61 -6.31 13.71
CA THR A 8 -12.43 -6.03 12.91
C THR A 8 -12.63 -6.85 11.65
N ALA A 9 -12.42 -6.27 10.46
CA ALA A 9 -12.75 -6.87 9.15
C ALA A 9 -12.00 -8.19 8.80
N GLY A 10 -11.41 -8.89 9.77
CA GLY A 10 -10.73 -10.17 9.58
C GLY A 10 -9.57 -10.03 8.59
N VAL A 11 -8.90 -8.89 8.57
CA VAL A 11 -7.81 -8.62 7.64
C VAL A 11 -6.58 -9.44 8.05
N ILE A 12 -6.01 -10.20 7.11
CA ILE A 12 -4.92 -11.15 7.38
C ILE A 12 -3.66 -10.44 7.89
N ALA A 13 -3.38 -9.24 7.37
CA ALA A 13 -2.26 -8.41 7.79
C ALA A 13 -2.52 -6.92 7.48
N PRO A 14 -2.02 -5.98 8.29
CA PRO A 14 -2.00 -4.56 7.97
C PRO A 14 -1.44 -4.30 6.57
N PRO A 15 -2.10 -3.48 5.72
CA PRO A 15 -1.62 -3.16 4.37
C PRO A 15 -0.16 -2.71 4.30
N PRO A 16 0.38 -1.89 5.24
CA PRO A 16 1.79 -1.54 5.24
C PRO A 16 2.72 -2.75 5.33
N LEU A 17 2.35 -3.80 6.08
CA LEU A 17 3.16 -5.01 6.22
C LEU A 17 3.13 -5.87 4.97
N ILE A 18 2.00 -5.92 4.24
CA ILE A 18 1.86 -6.63 2.98
C ILE A 18 2.88 -6.12 1.94
N PHE A 19 3.19 -4.83 1.98
CA PHE A 19 4.21 -4.22 1.11
C PHE A 19 5.61 -4.20 1.74
N ALA A 20 5.74 -3.98 3.04
CA ALA A 20 7.06 -3.89 3.68
C ALA A 20 7.84 -5.21 3.66
N ILE A 21 7.17 -6.34 3.92
CA ILE A 21 7.82 -7.66 3.97
C ILE A 21 8.47 -8.03 2.63
N PRO A 22 7.74 -8.07 1.49
CA PRO A 22 8.34 -8.41 0.21
C PRO A 22 9.38 -7.38 -0.26
N LEU A 23 9.24 -6.10 0.15
CA LEU A 23 10.27 -5.09 -0.14
C LEU A 23 11.58 -5.43 0.56
N ILE A 24 11.54 -5.70 1.87
CA ILE A 24 12.72 -6.06 2.67
C ILE A 24 13.33 -7.35 2.13
N VAL A 25 12.52 -8.37 1.85
CA VAL A 25 12.99 -9.64 1.27
C VAL A 25 13.70 -9.40 -0.06
N GLY A 26 13.12 -8.58 -0.95
CA GLY A 26 13.75 -8.25 -2.23
C GLY A 26 15.05 -7.45 -2.08
N LEU A 27 15.11 -6.53 -1.12
CA LEU A 27 16.35 -5.80 -0.81
C LEU A 27 17.44 -6.75 -0.29
N VAL A 28 17.11 -7.70 0.57
CA VAL A 28 18.04 -8.73 1.07
C VAL A 28 18.47 -9.68 -0.07
N ALA A 29 17.55 -10.09 -0.94
CA ALA A 29 17.87 -10.92 -2.11
C ALA A 29 18.87 -10.22 -3.04
N ASN A 30 18.79 -8.89 -3.17
CA ASN A 30 19.74 -8.10 -3.94
C ASN A 30 21.17 -8.14 -3.37
N TRP A 31 21.34 -8.30 -2.05
CA TRP A 31 22.67 -8.50 -1.46
C TRP A 31 23.29 -9.83 -1.87
N LEU A 32 22.47 -10.86 -2.09
CA LEU A 32 22.91 -12.19 -2.51
C LEU A 32 23.14 -12.27 -4.03
N SER A 33 22.27 -11.62 -4.81
CA SER A 33 22.32 -11.61 -6.27
C SER A 33 21.88 -10.25 -6.80
N PRO A 34 22.82 -9.33 -7.07
CA PRO A 34 22.47 -8.00 -7.57
C PRO A 34 21.81 -8.07 -8.95
N LEU A 35 20.59 -7.54 -9.06
CA LEU A 35 19.83 -7.46 -10.32
C LEU A 35 19.40 -6.00 -10.55
N PRO A 36 20.30 -5.17 -11.13
CA PRO A 36 20.03 -3.76 -11.37
C PRO A 36 18.96 -3.55 -12.44
N ILE A 37 18.13 -2.51 -12.26
CA ILE A 37 17.06 -2.14 -13.20
C ILE A 37 17.61 -1.16 -14.24
N LEU A 38 18.25 -0.08 -13.76
CA LEU A 38 18.67 1.05 -14.56
C LEU A 38 20.15 1.37 -14.30
N THR A 39 20.79 1.97 -15.29
CA THR A 39 22.16 2.49 -15.17
C THR A 39 22.14 3.95 -14.67
N GLY A 40 23.16 4.33 -13.90
CA GLY A 40 23.32 5.69 -13.39
C GLY A 40 22.27 6.08 -12.32
N ARG A 41 21.96 7.37 -12.23
CA ARG A 41 21.09 7.96 -11.18
C ARG A 41 19.63 8.11 -11.59
N VAL A 42 19.25 7.66 -12.78
CA VAL A 42 17.88 7.82 -13.29
C VAL A 42 16.88 7.07 -12.41
N GLY A 43 17.21 5.84 -12.00
CA GLY A 43 16.38 5.05 -11.08
C GLY A 43 16.16 5.71 -9.72
N LEU A 44 17.18 6.40 -9.19
CA LEU A 44 17.06 7.15 -7.93
C LEU A 44 16.04 8.28 -8.05
N TRP A 45 16.15 9.13 -9.07
CA TRP A 45 15.25 10.27 -9.24
C TRP A 45 13.82 9.84 -9.57
N MET A 46 13.66 8.84 -10.43
CA MET A 46 12.35 8.22 -10.69
C MET A 46 11.76 7.63 -9.41
N GLY A 47 12.59 6.94 -8.63
CA GLY A 47 12.19 6.32 -7.38
C GLY A 47 11.69 7.34 -6.36
N ILE A 48 12.43 8.43 -6.17
CA ILE A 48 12.05 9.56 -5.31
C ILE A 48 10.74 10.19 -5.80
N ALA A 49 10.61 10.46 -7.10
CA ALA A 49 9.40 11.07 -7.66
C ALA A 49 8.16 10.20 -7.42
N LEU A 50 8.26 8.87 -7.63
CA LEU A 50 7.18 7.93 -7.35
C LEU A 50 6.85 7.84 -5.86
N ALA A 51 7.86 7.84 -4.99
CA ALA A 51 7.66 7.81 -3.54
C ALA A 51 6.93 9.07 -3.05
N ILE A 52 7.30 10.25 -3.55
CA ILE A 52 6.62 11.52 -3.25
C ILE A 52 5.17 11.49 -3.73
N ALA A 53 4.93 11.03 -4.96
CA ALA A 53 3.58 10.91 -5.51
C ALA A 53 2.71 9.94 -4.67
N GLY A 54 3.26 8.78 -4.31
CA GLY A 54 2.57 7.81 -3.47
C GLY A 54 2.28 8.33 -2.06
N LEU A 55 3.23 9.03 -1.45
CA LEU A 55 3.03 9.69 -0.16
C LEU A 55 1.94 10.78 -0.26
N GLY A 56 1.93 11.56 -1.34
CA GLY A 56 0.88 12.54 -1.62
C GLY A 56 -0.51 11.92 -1.67
N LEU A 57 -0.67 10.76 -2.35
CA LEU A 57 -1.95 10.03 -2.37
C LEU A 57 -2.37 9.53 -0.99
N ILE A 58 -1.45 9.01 -0.20
CA ILE A 58 -1.75 8.56 1.16
C ILE A 58 -2.17 9.75 2.04
N VAL A 59 -1.39 10.83 2.03
CA VAL A 59 -1.67 12.01 2.86
C VAL A 59 -3.00 12.64 2.48
N THR A 60 -3.27 12.84 1.19
CA THR A 60 -4.55 13.40 0.72
C THR A 60 -5.71 12.47 1.04
N GLY A 61 -5.55 11.15 0.91
CA GLY A 61 -6.57 10.18 1.32
C GLY A 61 -6.87 10.23 2.83
N ILE A 62 -5.82 10.35 3.67
CA ILE A 62 -5.96 10.50 5.13
C ILE A 62 -6.68 11.82 5.48
N ILE A 63 -6.37 12.92 4.77
CA ILE A 63 -7.02 14.21 4.98
C ILE A 63 -8.51 14.12 4.65
N GLU A 64 -8.89 13.48 3.54
CA GLU A 64 -10.29 13.29 3.16
C GLU A 64 -11.06 12.45 4.20
N PHE A 65 -10.46 11.38 4.73
CA PHE A 65 -11.07 10.62 5.83
C PHE A 65 -11.26 11.47 7.10
N ARG A 66 -10.26 12.29 7.46
CA ARG A 66 -10.37 13.23 8.59
C ARG A 66 -11.47 14.26 8.36
N HIS A 67 -11.56 14.82 7.16
CA HIS A 67 -12.60 15.79 6.78
C HIS A 67 -14.00 15.16 6.83
N ALA A 68 -14.13 13.89 6.44
CA ALA A 68 -15.36 13.14 6.50
C ALA A 68 -15.73 12.65 7.93
N ASN A 69 -14.94 12.98 8.97
CA ASN A 69 -15.10 12.45 10.33
C ASN A 69 -15.19 10.91 10.39
N THR A 70 -14.61 10.23 9.41
CA THR A 70 -14.59 8.77 9.32
C THR A 70 -13.20 8.25 9.66
N ALA A 71 -13.13 7.07 10.26
CA ALA A 71 -11.85 6.52 10.68
C ALA A 71 -10.97 6.21 9.46
N VAL A 72 -9.72 6.68 9.51
CA VAL A 72 -8.64 6.43 8.53
C VAL A 72 -8.24 4.93 8.45
N VAL A 73 -8.87 4.09 9.25
CA VAL A 73 -8.37 2.76 9.61
C VAL A 73 -9.37 1.71 9.13
N PRO A 74 -8.92 0.61 8.46
CA PRO A 74 -9.75 -0.50 7.98
C PRO A 74 -10.39 -1.34 9.12
N PHE A 75 -10.42 -0.79 10.34
CA PHE A 75 -10.84 -1.45 11.57
C PHE A 75 -12.02 -0.73 12.24
N ARG A 76 -12.70 0.16 11.52
CA ARG A 76 -13.99 0.67 11.98
C ARG A 76 -15.01 0.63 10.85
N PRO A 77 -16.26 0.26 11.13
CA PRO A 77 -17.33 0.24 10.15
C PRO A 77 -17.41 1.62 9.47
N THR A 78 -17.26 1.63 8.15
CA THR A 78 -17.29 2.84 7.32
C THR A 78 -18.74 3.35 7.29
N THR A 79 -19.07 4.30 8.15
CA THR A 79 -20.42 4.91 8.22
C THR A 79 -20.70 5.89 7.07
N ALA A 80 -19.71 6.24 6.26
CA ALA A 80 -19.88 7.07 5.06
C ALA A 80 -18.86 6.73 3.96
N ILE A 81 -19.35 6.67 2.72
CA ILE A 81 -18.51 6.52 1.52
C ILE A 81 -17.91 7.89 1.18
N VAL A 82 -16.59 8.03 1.30
CA VAL A 82 -15.87 9.24 0.89
C VAL A 82 -15.71 9.23 -0.64
N SER A 83 -16.29 10.22 -1.32
CA SER A 83 -16.21 10.36 -2.79
C SER A 83 -15.48 11.63 -3.24
N SER A 84 -14.77 12.31 -2.34
CA SER A 84 -13.99 13.52 -2.61
C SER A 84 -12.50 13.22 -2.80
N GLY A 85 -11.77 14.14 -3.42
CA GLY A 85 -10.33 14.02 -3.62
C GLY A 85 -9.90 12.79 -4.45
N PRO A 86 -8.86 12.04 -4.04
CA PRO A 86 -8.35 10.89 -4.80
C PRO A 86 -9.33 9.71 -4.87
N PHE A 87 -10.33 9.66 -3.97
CA PHE A 87 -11.39 8.63 -3.99
C PHE A 87 -12.32 8.72 -5.21
N ARG A 88 -12.29 9.83 -5.96
CA ARG A 88 -13.02 9.96 -7.24
C ARG A 88 -12.45 9.08 -8.36
N PHE A 89 -11.17 8.74 -8.27
CA PHE A 89 -10.47 7.99 -9.32
C PHE A 89 -10.32 6.51 -8.99
N THR A 90 -10.23 6.17 -7.71
CA THR A 90 -10.12 4.78 -7.24
C THR A 90 -10.77 4.65 -5.88
N ARG A 91 -11.38 3.48 -5.61
CA ARG A 91 -11.93 3.15 -4.28
C ARG A 91 -10.86 3.01 -3.20
N ASN A 92 -9.61 2.75 -3.60
CA ASN A 92 -8.51 2.44 -2.68
C ASN A 92 -7.24 3.28 -2.96
N PRO A 93 -7.30 4.62 -2.83
CA PRO A 93 -6.18 5.50 -3.15
C PRO A 93 -4.97 5.31 -2.23
N LEU A 94 -5.19 4.88 -0.98
CA LEU A 94 -4.09 4.56 -0.04
C LEU A 94 -3.27 3.36 -0.53
N TYR A 95 -3.94 2.31 -1.04
CA TYR A 95 -3.26 1.13 -1.59
C TYR A 95 -2.47 1.47 -2.85
N LEU A 96 -3.02 2.33 -3.71
CA LEU A 96 -2.27 2.85 -4.85
C LEU A 96 -1.02 3.63 -4.39
N GLY A 97 -1.13 4.43 -3.34
CA GLY A 97 0.01 5.12 -2.74
C GLY A 97 1.10 4.17 -2.24
N PHE A 98 0.72 3.07 -1.55
CA PHE A 98 1.69 2.05 -1.13
C PHE A 98 2.38 1.36 -2.31
N VAL A 99 1.65 1.05 -3.38
CA VAL A 99 2.24 0.47 -4.61
C VAL A 99 3.25 1.43 -5.24
N LEU A 100 2.93 2.73 -5.32
CA LEU A 100 3.85 3.74 -5.87
C LEU A 100 5.11 3.88 -5.02
N ILE A 101 4.98 3.91 -3.69
CA ILE A 101 6.12 3.95 -2.78
C ILE A 101 6.98 2.68 -2.93
N TYR A 102 6.35 1.51 -3.04
CA TYR A 102 7.05 0.23 -3.21
C TYR A 102 7.87 0.19 -4.51
N ILE A 103 7.25 0.58 -5.64
CA ILE A 103 7.95 0.67 -6.93
C ILE A 103 9.07 1.72 -6.85
N GLY A 104 8.77 2.87 -6.25
CA GLY A 104 9.73 3.96 -6.07
C GLY A 104 10.97 3.52 -5.27
N ALA A 105 10.76 2.80 -4.16
CA ALA A 105 11.83 2.23 -3.35
C ALA A 105 12.65 1.19 -4.13
N SER A 106 11.99 0.36 -4.93
CA SER A 106 12.65 -0.64 -5.78
C SER A 106 13.56 0.00 -6.83
N LEU A 107 13.09 1.09 -7.46
CA LEU A 107 13.89 1.87 -8.42
C LEU A 107 15.03 2.63 -7.74
N ALA A 108 14.78 3.22 -6.58
CA ALA A 108 15.80 3.96 -5.82
C ALA A 108 16.91 3.05 -5.30
N ALA A 109 16.55 1.85 -4.85
CA ALA A 109 17.49 0.79 -4.49
C ALA A 109 18.08 0.06 -5.71
N ASN A 110 17.62 0.41 -6.92
CA ASN A 110 18.03 -0.17 -8.19
C ASN A 110 18.02 -1.71 -8.18
N THR A 111 16.88 -2.31 -7.81
CA THR A 111 16.77 -3.77 -7.73
C THR A 111 15.45 -4.32 -8.25
N LEU A 112 15.53 -5.34 -9.12
CA LEU A 112 14.37 -6.03 -9.69
C LEU A 112 13.67 -6.97 -8.70
N TRP A 113 14.35 -7.44 -7.64
CA TRP A 113 13.81 -8.46 -6.74
C TRP A 113 12.47 -8.10 -6.10
N PRO A 114 12.29 -6.90 -5.51
CA PRO A 114 10.99 -6.53 -4.96
C PRO A 114 9.92 -6.43 -6.04
N LEU A 115 10.26 -6.02 -7.26
CA LEU A 115 9.28 -5.90 -8.36
C LEU A 115 8.71 -7.26 -8.76
N PHE A 116 9.48 -8.34 -8.71
CA PHE A 116 8.95 -9.69 -8.94
C PHE A 116 7.96 -10.12 -7.85
N MET A 117 8.12 -9.62 -6.63
CA MET A 117 7.21 -9.92 -5.52
C MET A 117 5.97 -9.02 -5.50
N LEU A 118 5.96 -7.92 -6.26
CA LEU A 118 4.87 -6.96 -6.28
C LEU A 118 3.53 -7.56 -6.75
N PRO A 119 3.44 -8.37 -7.83
CA PRO A 119 2.19 -9.01 -8.23
C PRO A 119 1.62 -9.91 -7.12
N LEU A 120 2.48 -10.64 -6.41
CA LEU A 120 2.08 -11.47 -5.28
C LEU A 120 1.55 -10.62 -4.12
N ALA A 121 2.24 -9.53 -3.77
CA ALA A 121 1.78 -8.60 -2.74
C ALA A 121 0.41 -7.98 -3.08
N ILE A 122 0.20 -7.60 -4.34
CA ILE A 122 -1.10 -7.09 -4.83
C ILE A 122 -2.17 -8.17 -4.74
N LEU A 123 -1.88 -9.42 -5.11
CA LEU A 123 -2.84 -10.52 -5.00
C LEU A 123 -3.24 -10.79 -3.54
N VAL A 124 -2.28 -10.77 -2.61
CA VAL A 124 -2.52 -10.90 -1.18
C VAL A 124 -3.36 -9.74 -0.66
N LEU A 125 -3.08 -8.51 -1.10
CA LEU A 125 -3.89 -7.34 -0.76
C LEU A 125 -5.33 -7.48 -1.27
N LEU A 126 -5.51 -7.82 -2.55
CA LEU A 126 -6.82 -7.92 -3.17
C LEU A 126 -7.68 -9.02 -2.51
N HIS A 127 -7.11 -10.19 -2.25
CA HIS A 127 -7.86 -11.32 -1.68
C HIS A 127 -7.95 -11.29 -0.15
N GLY A 128 -6.91 -10.82 0.52
CA GLY A 128 -6.80 -10.83 1.98
C GLY A 128 -7.37 -9.59 2.65
N VAL A 129 -7.46 -8.47 1.93
CA VAL A 129 -7.96 -7.18 2.45
C VAL A 129 -9.17 -6.73 1.65
N VAL A 130 -9.01 -6.40 0.37
CA VAL A 130 -10.06 -5.70 -0.42
C VAL A 130 -11.34 -6.54 -0.53
N LYS A 131 -11.25 -7.81 -0.93
CA LYS A 131 -12.45 -8.68 -1.05
C LYS A 131 -13.14 -8.94 0.29
N ARG A 132 -12.41 -8.87 1.42
CA ARG A 132 -13.00 -9.01 2.76
C ARG A 132 -13.68 -7.73 3.20
N GLU A 133 -13.06 -6.58 2.93
CA GLU A 133 -13.65 -5.25 3.13
C GLU A 133 -14.94 -5.08 2.32
N GLU A 134 -14.93 -5.43 1.03
CA GLU A 134 -16.11 -5.34 0.16
C GLU A 134 -17.24 -6.31 0.54
N ARG A 135 -16.95 -7.39 1.28
CA ARG A 135 -17.97 -8.34 1.74
C ARG A 135 -18.56 -7.95 3.10
N TYR A 136 -17.86 -7.11 3.86
CA TYR A 136 -18.30 -6.62 5.16
C TYR A 136 -19.15 -5.35 5.04
N LEU A 137 -18.91 -4.54 4.00
CA LEU A 137 -19.75 -3.39 3.62
C LEU A 137 -20.99 -3.81 2.83
#